data_AF-A0A151QWW6-F1
#
_entry.id   AF-A0A151QWW6-F1
#
_cell.length_a   1.000
_cell.length_b   1.000
_cell.length_c   1.000
_cell.angle_alpha   90.00
_cell.angle_beta   90.00
_cell.angle_gamma   90.00
#
_symmetry.space_group_name_H-M   'P 1'
#
loop_
_entity.id
_entity.type
_entity.pdbx_description
1 polymer ?
#
loop_
_entity_poly.entity_id
_entity_poly.type
_entity_poly.pdbx_seq_one_letter_code
_entity_poly.pdbx_strand_id
1 'polypeptide(L)' 'MVHGRLKEKFSRKRFLLILDDVWNRKQNEWEALKAPLQLGSQGSKIVVTTCDMKVALVVG' A
#
# COMPACT_ATOMS: atom_id res chain seq x y z
N MET A 1 -3.67 -15.05 -6.38
CA MET A 1 -2.33 -15.59 -6.02
C MET A 1 -1.37 -14.55 -5.42
N VAL A 2 -1.30 -13.31 -5.91
CA VAL A 2 -0.34 -12.29 -5.42
C VAL A 2 -0.63 -11.84 -3.97
N HIS A 3 -1.89 -11.56 -3.62
CA HIS A 3 -2.30 -11.09 -2.28
C HIS A 3 -1.93 -12.06 -1.13
N GLY A 4 -1.99 -13.38 -1.37
CA GLY A 4 -1.61 -14.40 -0.39
C GLY A 4 -0.12 -14.36 -0.04
N ARG A 5 0.75 -14.19 -1.05
CA ARG A 5 2.20 -14.10 -0.85
C ARG A 5 2.61 -12.81 -0.15
N LEU A 6 1.94 -11.70 -0.44
CA LEU A 6 2.12 -10.44 0.30
C LEU A 6 1.74 -10.61 1.77
N LYS A 7 0.58 -11.21 2.02
CA LYS A 7 0.11 -11.50 3.38
C LYS A 7 1.14 -12.33 4.17
N GLU A 8 1.66 -13.41 3.61
CA GLU A 8 2.71 -14.20 4.28
C GLU A 8 4.01 -13.42 4.49
N LYS A 9 4.43 -12.61 3.51
CA LYS A 9 5.68 -11.85 3.61
C LYS A 9 5.63 -10.75 4.67
N PHE A 10 4.50 -10.05 4.78
CA PHE A 10 4.36 -8.85 5.61
C PHE A 10 3.68 -9.11 6.97
N SER A 11 3.00 -10.25 7.13
CA SER A 11 2.36 -10.62 8.40
C SER A 11 3.38 -10.62 9.55
N ARG A 12 3.04 -9.88 10.62
CA ARG A 12 3.85 -9.76 11.86
C ARG A 12 5.28 -9.24 11.65
N LYS A 13 5.55 -8.58 10.51
CA LYS A 13 6.81 -7.90 10.26
C LYS A 13 6.60 -6.41 10.20
N ARG A 14 7.59 -5.66 10.68
CA ARG A 14 7.64 -4.21 10.47
C ARG A 14 8.26 -3.94 9.10
N PHE A 15 7.62 -3.10 8.30
CA PHE A 15 8.11 -2.77 6.96
C PHE A 15 7.95 -1.29 6.62
N LEU A 16 8.75 -0.85 5.64
CA LEU A 16 8.56 0.41 4.92
C LEU A 16 8.38 0.05 3.44
N LEU A 17 7.21 0.36 2.88
CA LEU A 17 6.92 0.16 1.46
C LEU A 17 6.93 1.52 0.77
N ILE A 18 7.73 1.67 -0.28
CA ILE A 18 7.81 2.89 -1.08
C ILE A 18 7.25 2.56 -2.46
N LEU A 19 6.21 3.29 -2.86
CA LEU A 19 5.61 3.21 -4.19
C LEU A 19 5.89 4.53 -4.90
N ASP A 20 6.81 4.48 -5.86
CA ASP A 20 7.23 5.66 -6.60
C ASP A 20 6.46 5.81 -7.92
N ASP A 21 6.32 7.07 -8.34
CA ASP A 21 5.66 7.49 -9.56
C ASP A 21 4.28 6.85 -9.80
N VAL A 22 3.36 7.08 -8.87
CA VAL A 22 2.05 6.43 -8.86
C VAL A 22 0.97 7.29 -9.52
N TRP A 23 0.18 6.70 -10.43
CA TRP A 23 -0.85 7.40 -11.21
C TRP A 23 -2.27 6.83 -11.02
N ASN A 24 -2.42 5.77 -10.23
CA ASN A 24 -3.71 5.09 -10.10
C ASN A 24 -4.69 5.87 -9.20
N ARG A 25 -5.81 6.29 -9.78
CA ARG A 25 -6.86 7.06 -9.09
C ARG A 25 -8.03 6.21 -8.58
N LYS A 26 -7.97 4.88 -8.75
CA LYS A 26 -9.07 3.98 -8.38
C LYS A 26 -9.00 3.57 -6.91
N GLN A 27 -9.93 4.09 -6.11
CA GLN A 27 -10.00 3.82 -4.67
C GLN A 27 -10.06 2.32 -4.33
N ASN A 28 -10.88 1.56 -5.06
CA ASN A 28 -11.07 0.12 -4.83
C ASN A 28 -9.78 -0.69 -5.03
N GLU A 29 -8.92 -0.30 -5.99
CA GLU A 29 -7.64 -0.95 -6.21
C GLU A 29 -6.64 -0.64 -5.07
N TRP A 30 -6.68 0.57 -4.50
CA TRP A 30 -5.92 0.93 -3.30
C TRP A 30 -6.37 0.18 -2.06
N GLU A 31 -7.67 0.00 -1.88
CA GLU A 31 -8.21 -0.79 -0.77
C GLU A 31 -7.77 -2.25 -0.87
N ALA A 32 -7.80 -2.84 -2.08
CA ALA A 32 -7.30 -4.18 -2.32
C ALA A 32 -5.80 -4.31 -2.01
N LEU A 33 -4.98 -3.31 -2.37
CA LEU A 33 -3.55 -3.27 -2.05
C LEU A 33 -3.29 -3.12 -0.55
N LYS A 34 -4.06 -2.29 0.15
CA LYS A 34 -3.94 -2.05 1.60
C LYS A 34 -4.32 -3.29 2.41
N ALA A 35 -5.31 -4.07 1.97
CA ALA A 35 -5.83 -5.22 2.71
C ALA A 35 -4.76 -6.22 3.21
N PRO A 36 -3.83 -6.75 2.38
CA PRO A 36 -2.78 -7.64 2.87
C PRO A 36 -1.71 -6.94 3.72
N LEU A 37 -1.54 -5.62 3.59
CA LEU A 37 -0.52 -4.82 4.28
C LEU A 37 -0.94 -4.41 5.69
N GLN A 38 -2.25 -4.38 5.98
CA GLN A 38 -2.79 -4.13 7.33
C GLN A 38 -2.36 -5.17 8.37
N LEU A 39 -1.85 -6.32 7.93
CA LEU A 39 -1.34 -7.39 8.79
C LEU A 39 0.11 -7.16 9.26
N GLY A 40 0.72 -6.04 8.85
CA GLY A 40 2.02 -5.61 9.33
C GLY A 40 2.05 -5.34 10.82
N SER A 41 3.24 -5.44 11.41
CA SER A 41 3.46 -5.03 12.81
C SER A 41 3.37 -3.50 12.95
N GLN A 42 3.10 -3.06 14.17
CA GLN A 42 3.07 -1.63 14.52
C GLN A 42 4.33 -0.90 14.05
N GLY A 43 4.13 0.32 13.54
CA GLY A 43 5.20 1.15 13.00
C GLY A 43 5.59 0.82 11.56
N SER A 44 4.84 -0.05 10.88
CA SER A 44 4.94 -0.21 9.42
C SER A 44 4.34 1.01 8.72
N LYS A 45 4.96 1.42 7.60
CA LYS A 45 4.55 2.60 6.84
C LYS A 45 4.54 2.33 5.34
N ILE A 46 3.64 3.02 4.64
CA ILE A 46 3.59 3.07 3.18
C ILE A 46 3.85 4.53 2.80
N VAL A 47 4.79 4.75 1.90
CA VAL A 47 5.09 6.07 1.31
C VAL A 47 4.76 5.98 -0.16
N VAL A 48 3.97 6.94 -0.64
CA VAL A 48 3.59 7.04 -2.05
C VAL A 48 4.09 8.38 -2.58
N THR A 49 4.82 8.34 -3.68
CA THR A 49 5.23 9.53 -4.43
C THR A 49 4.48 9.58 -5.75
N THR A 50 3.92 10.74 -6.06
CA THR A 50 3.09 10.97 -7.24
C THR A 50 3.19 12.43 -7.66
N CYS A 51 3.11 12.69 -8.96
CA CYS A 51 2.97 14.05 -9.52
C CYS A 51 1.50 14.47 -9.68
N ASP A 52 0.56 13.61 -9.30
CA ASP A 52 -0.87 13.82 -9.49
C ASP A 52 -1.60 14.01 -8.14
N MET A 53 -2.08 15.23 -7.90
CA MET A 53 -2.82 15.56 -6.68
C MET A 53 -4.06 14.70 -6.49
N LYS A 54 -4.70 14.21 -7.57
CA LYS A 54 -5.86 13.33 -7.44
C LYS A 54 -5.49 11.98 -6.86
N VAL A 55 -4.28 11.49 -7.14
CA VAL A 55 -3.77 10.26 -6.52
C VAL A 55 -3.52 10.49 -5.03
N ALA A 56 -2.95 11.63 -4.65
CA ALA A 56 -2.75 11.97 -3.24
C ALA A 56 -4.06 11.98 -2.44
N LEU A 57 -5.15 12.47 -3.03
CA LEU A 57 -6.49 12.47 -2.41
C LEU A 57 -7.11 11.07 -2.27
N VAL A 58 -6.75 10.13 -3.14
CA VAL A 58 -7.24 8.74 -3.13
C VAL A 58 -6.45 7.88 -2.13
N VAL A 59 -5.15 8.17 -1.98
CA VAL A 59 -4.25 7.42 -1.10
C VAL A 59 -4.37 7.86 0.36
N GLY A 60 -4.50 9.17 0.60
CA GLY A 60 -4.57 9.80 1.93
C GLY A 60 -5.82 9.42 2.70
#